data_AF-A0A1J4RLU7-F1
#
_entry.id   AF-A0A1J4RLU7-F1
#
_cell.length_a   1.000
_cell.length_b   1.000
_cell.length_c   1.000
_cell.angle_alpha   90.00
_cell.angle_beta   90.00
_cell.angle_gamma   90.00
#
_symmetry.space_group_name_H-M   'P 1'
#
loop_
_entity.id
_entity.type
_entity.pdbx_description
1 polymer ?
#
loop_
_entity_poly.entity_id
_entity_poly.type
_entity_poly.pdbx_seq_one_letter_code
_entity_poly.pdbx_strand_id
1 'polypeptide(L)'
;MANKISSLAVVCALSSLILSGCGQEDINNERLAKGCAAAVETILAKDIYDRQFDRVVNKKFSMSDGFKLVTLDVVTKTKEYEEEANETFNCKFEEGSSFGGFAWYANLVQLTVDEDVYGTRGGEISGSLNDQMALSDAVEKAMK
;
A
#
# COMPACT_ATOMS: atom_id res chain seq x y z
N MET A 1 -9.66 -17.69 66.72
CA MET A 1 -9.34 -18.78 65.76
C MET A 1 -10.14 -18.54 64.49
N ALA A 2 -9.44 -18.69 63.34
CA ALA A 2 -9.92 -18.74 61.95
C ALA A 2 -10.54 -17.46 61.33
N ASN A 3 -10.35 -17.14 60.05
CA ASN A 3 -9.15 -17.11 59.20
C ASN A 3 -9.51 -16.17 58.03
N LYS A 4 -8.53 -15.44 57.49
CA LYS A 4 -8.62 -14.65 56.24
C LYS A 4 -8.90 -15.55 55.02
N ILE A 5 -9.38 -14.97 53.90
CA ILE A 5 -8.95 -15.14 52.48
C ILE A 5 -9.99 -14.39 51.63
N SER A 6 -9.77 -13.11 51.28
CA SER A 6 -9.22 -12.64 49.99
C SER A 6 -10.00 -13.09 48.75
N SER A 7 -11.12 -12.40 48.49
CA SER A 7 -11.85 -12.41 47.21
C SER A 7 -11.23 -11.40 46.24
N LEU A 8 -10.07 -11.71 45.62
CA LEU A 8 -9.48 -10.77 44.65
C LEU A 8 -8.46 -11.45 43.72
N ALA A 9 -8.85 -12.46 42.91
CA ALA A 9 -7.91 -13.05 41.95
C ALA A 9 -8.55 -13.89 40.82
N VAL A 10 -9.62 -13.46 40.14
CA VAL A 10 -10.11 -14.23 38.97
C VAL A 10 -10.75 -13.34 37.88
N VAL A 11 -10.10 -12.27 37.42
CA VAL A 11 -10.50 -11.59 36.16
C VAL A 11 -9.29 -10.89 35.52
N CYS A 12 -8.31 -11.64 35.00
CA CYS A 12 -7.20 -11.03 34.24
C CYS A 12 -6.51 -11.98 33.24
N ALA A 13 -7.19 -13.05 32.81
CA ALA A 13 -6.57 -14.11 32.00
C ALA A 13 -7.17 -14.32 30.60
N LEU A 14 -7.99 -13.39 30.10
CA LEU A 14 -8.65 -13.53 28.78
C LEU A 14 -8.25 -12.47 27.73
N SER A 15 -7.26 -11.63 28.01
CA SER A 15 -6.89 -10.51 27.12
C SER A 15 -5.71 -10.79 26.18
N SER A 16 -5.10 -11.98 26.22
CA SER A 16 -3.89 -12.32 25.45
C SER A 16 -4.14 -12.88 24.05
N LEU A 17 -5.39 -13.07 23.62
CA LEU A 17 -5.74 -13.67 22.33
C LEU A 17 -6.09 -12.66 21.21
N ILE A 18 -6.00 -11.35 21.47
CA ILE A 18 -6.38 -10.30 20.49
C ILE A 18 -5.16 -9.73 19.75
N LEU A 19 -3.93 -10.07 20.15
CA LEU A 19 -2.72 -9.46 19.58
C LEU A 19 -2.22 -10.06 18.26
N SER A 20 -2.74 -11.20 17.82
CA SER A 20 -2.30 -11.86 16.58
C SER A 20 -2.89 -11.26 15.30
N GLY A 21 -3.86 -10.35 15.41
CA GLY A 21 -4.52 -9.72 14.26
C GLY A 21 -3.85 -8.44 13.73
N CYS A 22 -3.11 -7.70 14.56
CA CYS A 22 -2.53 -6.41 14.14
C CYS A 22 -1.25 -6.57 13.30
N GLY A 23 -0.46 -7.63 13.52
CA GLY A 23 0.83 -7.79 12.84
C GLY A 23 0.72 -8.08 11.34
N GLN A 24 -0.32 -8.82 10.91
CA GLN A 24 -0.47 -9.18 9.50
C GLN A 24 -0.91 -7.99 8.66
N GLU A 25 -1.77 -7.12 9.20
CA GLU A 25 -2.21 -5.92 8.51
C GLU A 25 -1.06 -4.94 8.29
N ASP A 26 -0.19 -4.73 9.29
CA ASP A 26 0.97 -3.85 9.15
C ASP A 26 1.96 -4.36 8.09
N ILE A 27 2.18 -5.69 8.02
CA ILE A 27 3.02 -6.31 6.98
C ILE A 27 2.41 -6.11 5.59
N ASN A 28 1.10 -6.32 5.46
CA ASN A 28 0.40 -6.15 4.19
C ASN A 28 0.41 -4.67 3.76
N ASN A 29 0.15 -3.75 4.67
CA ASN A 29 0.25 -2.31 4.44
C ASN A 29 1.66 -1.92 3.97
N GLU A 30 2.71 -2.48 4.55
CA GLU A 30 4.09 -2.25 4.11
C GLU A 30 4.31 -2.72 2.66
N ARG A 31 3.83 -3.91 2.32
CA ARG A 31 3.90 -4.44 0.95
C ARG A 31 3.18 -3.51 -0.02
N LEU A 32 1.96 -3.11 0.31
CA LEU A 32 1.17 -2.20 -0.52
C LEU A 32 1.86 -0.84 -0.72
N ALA A 33 2.51 -0.29 0.32
CA ALA A 33 3.28 0.94 0.20
C ALA A 33 4.48 0.79 -0.76
N LYS A 34 5.22 -0.34 -0.67
CA LYS A 34 6.31 -0.64 -1.62
C LYS A 34 5.81 -0.81 -3.05
N GLY A 35 4.69 -1.53 -3.22
CA GLY A 35 4.03 -1.68 -4.51
C GLY A 35 3.63 -0.33 -5.10
N CYS A 36 3.03 0.55 -4.30
CA CYS A 36 2.65 1.89 -4.74
C CYS A 36 3.86 2.75 -5.12
N ALA A 37 4.94 2.70 -4.33
CA ALA A 37 6.17 3.42 -4.64
C ALA A 37 6.79 2.94 -5.98
N ALA A 38 6.86 1.63 -6.20
CA ALA A 38 7.34 1.06 -7.45
C ALA A 38 6.46 1.43 -8.65
N ALA A 39 5.14 1.49 -8.48
CA ALA A 39 4.23 1.97 -9.51
C ALA A 39 4.51 3.43 -9.89
N VAL A 40 4.65 4.30 -8.89
CA VAL A 40 4.98 5.72 -9.09
C VAL A 40 6.33 5.88 -9.79
N GLU A 41 7.36 5.17 -9.31
CA GLU A 41 8.69 5.17 -9.92
C GLU A 41 8.64 4.74 -11.40
N THR A 42 7.88 3.69 -11.71
CA THR A 42 7.71 3.18 -13.08
C THR A 42 7.05 4.22 -14.00
N ILE A 43 6.04 4.95 -13.50
CA ILE A 43 5.38 6.00 -14.30
C ILE A 43 6.28 7.21 -14.48
N LEU A 44 6.90 7.72 -13.42
CA LEU A 44 7.77 8.90 -13.49
C LEU A 44 9.06 8.65 -14.30
N ALA A 45 9.46 7.39 -14.48
CA ALA A 45 10.56 7.02 -15.36
C ALA A 45 10.28 7.32 -16.85
N LYS A 46 9.01 7.47 -17.25
CA LYS A 46 8.65 7.78 -18.65
C LYS A 46 9.15 9.18 -19.05
N ASP A 47 9.50 9.33 -20.34
CA ASP A 47 10.07 10.57 -20.89
C ASP A 47 9.09 11.77 -20.86
N ILE A 48 7.79 11.50 -20.71
CA ILE A 48 6.76 12.54 -20.60
C ILE A 48 6.81 13.29 -19.27
N TYR A 49 7.47 12.72 -18.25
CA TYR A 49 7.67 13.35 -16.96
C TYR A 49 9.11 13.85 -16.85
N ASP A 50 9.27 15.10 -16.43
CA ASP A 50 10.55 15.78 -16.20
C ASP A 50 11.14 15.49 -14.82
N ARG A 51 10.38 14.81 -13.96
CA ARG A 51 10.72 14.48 -12.57
C ARG A 51 10.87 12.98 -12.36
N GLN A 52 11.64 12.62 -11.33
CA GLN A 52 11.89 11.25 -10.91
C GLN A 52 11.56 11.08 -9.43
N PHE A 53 11.23 9.85 -9.06
CA PHE A 53 11.00 9.46 -7.68
C PHE A 53 12.33 9.50 -6.89
N ASP A 54 12.32 10.04 -5.67
CA ASP A 54 13.49 10.04 -4.77
C ASP A 54 13.23 9.20 -3.51
N ARG A 55 12.26 9.61 -2.69
CA ARG A 55 11.98 8.93 -1.41
C ARG A 55 10.54 9.11 -0.94
N VAL A 56 10.03 8.12 -0.22
CA VAL A 56 8.77 8.23 0.53
C VAL A 56 9.01 8.98 1.85
N VAL A 57 8.25 10.03 2.09
CA VAL A 57 8.26 10.79 3.35
C VAL A 57 7.24 10.21 4.32
N ASN A 58 6.06 9.90 3.81
CA ASN A 58 4.95 9.43 4.62
C ASN A 58 4.01 8.52 3.81
N LYS A 59 3.29 7.66 4.52
CA LYS A 59 2.34 6.72 3.95
C LYS A 59 1.07 6.68 4.79
N LYS A 60 -0.08 6.72 4.13
CA LYS A 60 -1.40 6.62 4.76
C LYS A 60 -2.18 5.52 4.09
N PHE A 61 -2.96 4.79 4.89
CA PHE A 61 -3.78 3.69 4.44
C PHE A 61 -5.23 4.00 4.76
N SER A 62 -6.11 3.79 3.78
CA SER A 62 -7.56 3.90 3.97
C SER A 62 -8.29 2.89 3.10
N MET A 63 -9.63 2.91 3.13
CA MET A 63 -10.48 2.06 2.31
C MET A 63 -11.45 2.93 1.52
N SER A 64 -11.68 2.62 0.25
CA SER A 64 -12.70 3.26 -0.58
C SER A 64 -13.30 2.24 -1.54
N ASP A 65 -14.63 2.15 -1.57
CA ASP A 65 -15.37 1.31 -2.51
C ASP A 65 -14.95 -0.17 -2.50
N GLY A 66 -14.54 -0.69 -1.34
CA GLY A 66 -14.05 -2.06 -1.19
C GLY A 66 -12.58 -2.27 -1.57
N PHE A 67 -11.88 -1.23 -2.04
CA PHE A 67 -10.46 -1.24 -2.35
C PHE A 67 -9.64 -0.63 -1.22
N LYS A 68 -8.41 -1.12 -1.06
CA LYS A 68 -7.41 -0.53 -0.18
C LYS A 68 -6.76 0.66 -0.88
N LEU A 69 -6.76 1.81 -0.22
CA LEU A 69 -6.10 3.02 -0.69
C LEU A 69 -4.77 3.20 0.02
N VAL A 70 -3.74 3.48 -0.77
CA VAL A 70 -2.41 3.86 -0.29
C VAL A 70 -2.13 5.27 -0.79
N THR A 71 -1.96 6.20 0.13
CA THR A 71 -1.51 7.56 -0.17
C THR A 71 -0.06 7.68 0.25
N LEU A 72 0.82 7.99 -0.71
CA LEU A 72 2.23 8.24 -0.47
C LEU A 72 2.51 9.74 -0.59
N ASP A 73 3.06 10.34 0.46
CA ASP A 73 3.70 11.64 0.35
C ASP A 73 5.18 11.37 0.04
N VAL A 74 5.66 11.85 -1.09
CA VAL A 74 6.99 11.55 -1.62
C VAL A 74 7.73 12.83 -1.96
N VAL A 75 9.06 12.74 -1.94
CA VAL A 75 9.91 13.73 -2.59
C VAL A 75 10.22 13.24 -3.99
N THR A 76 10.01 14.11 -4.97
CA THR A 76 10.46 13.94 -6.34
C THR A 76 11.59 14.92 -6.63
N LYS A 77 12.37 14.64 -7.66
CA LYS A 77 13.45 15.51 -8.14
C LYS A 77 13.32 15.77 -9.61
N THR A 78 13.56 16.99 -10.07
CA THR A 78 13.70 17.24 -11.51
C THR A 78 14.92 16.50 -12.07
N LYS A 79 14.80 15.90 -13.25
CA LYS A 79 15.86 15.08 -13.86
C LYS A 79 17.10 15.90 -14.24
N GLU A 80 16.93 17.19 -14.53
CA GLU A 80 18.00 18.07 -15.01
C GLU A 80 18.73 18.83 -13.90
N TYR A 81 18.00 19.32 -12.88
CA TYR A 81 18.54 20.24 -11.87
C TYR A 81 18.45 19.69 -10.43
N GLU A 82 17.91 18.48 -10.25
CA GLU A 82 17.72 17.82 -8.95
C GLU A 82 16.90 18.65 -7.94
N GLU A 83 16.03 19.55 -8.42
CA GLU A 83 15.18 20.34 -7.54
C GLU A 83 14.13 19.44 -6.88
N GLU A 84 14.09 19.47 -5.54
CA GLU A 84 13.16 18.66 -4.77
C GLU A 84 11.75 19.28 -4.72
N ALA A 85 10.73 18.47 -4.98
CA ALA A 85 9.33 18.81 -4.75
C ALA A 85 8.66 17.76 -3.88
N ASN A 86 7.69 18.17 -3.05
CA ASN A 86 6.86 17.24 -2.29
C ASN A 86 5.55 17.01 -3.04
N GLU A 87 5.26 15.75 -3.33
CA GLU A 87 4.08 15.34 -4.08
C GLU A 87 3.32 14.23 -3.33
N THR A 88 2.02 14.15 -3.59
CA THR A 88 1.17 13.11 -3.00
C THR A 88 0.59 12.23 -4.11
N PHE A 89 0.89 10.94 -4.05
CA PHE A 89 0.38 9.94 -4.98
C PHE A 89 -0.62 9.01 -4.30
N ASN A 90 -1.63 8.59 -5.05
CA ASN A 90 -2.68 7.70 -4.55
C ASN A 90 -2.76 6.44 -5.41
N CYS A 91 -2.60 5.29 -4.77
CA CYS A 91 -2.76 3.97 -5.36
C CYS A 91 -4.00 3.28 -4.79
N LYS A 92 -4.77 2.62 -5.65
CA LYS A 92 -5.87 1.73 -5.28
C LYS A 92 -5.45 0.29 -5.50
N PHE A 93 -5.66 -0.54 -4.49
CA PHE A 93 -5.38 -1.97 -4.53
C PHE A 93 -6.63 -2.78 -4.27
N GLU A 94 -6.78 -3.86 -5.03
CA GLU A 94 -7.70 -4.94 -4.73
C GLU A 94 -6.94 -5.99 -3.92
N GLU A 95 -7.29 -6.16 -2.66
CA GLU A 95 -6.74 -7.20 -1.80
C GLU A 95 -7.60 -8.46 -1.89
N GLY A 96 -6.96 -9.62 -1.85
CA GLY A 96 -7.64 -10.90 -1.78
C GLY A 96 -6.86 -11.91 -0.95
N SER A 97 -7.55 -13.00 -0.60
CA SER A 97 -6.93 -14.14 0.05
C SER A 97 -7.33 -15.43 -0.67
N SER A 98 -6.38 -16.35 -0.81
CA SER A 98 -6.62 -17.66 -1.40
C SER A 98 -7.49 -18.52 -0.49
N PHE A 99 -8.10 -19.57 -1.06
CA PHE A 99 -9.01 -20.48 -0.36
C PHE A 99 -8.38 -21.00 0.95
N GLY A 100 -9.05 -20.72 2.08
CA GLY A 100 -8.58 -21.07 3.43
C GLY A 100 -7.71 -20.00 4.12
N GLY A 101 -7.50 -18.83 3.54
CA GLY A 101 -6.79 -17.70 4.16
C GLY A 101 -5.25 -17.86 4.21
N PHE A 102 -4.71 -18.87 3.52
CA PHE A 102 -3.29 -19.23 3.59
C PHE A 102 -2.35 -18.31 2.78
N ALA A 103 -2.87 -17.62 1.77
CA ALA A 103 -2.08 -16.70 0.96
C ALA A 103 -2.84 -15.39 0.77
N TRP A 104 -2.16 -14.29 1.03
CA TRP A 104 -2.62 -12.94 0.73
C TRP A 104 -2.03 -12.49 -0.60
N TYR A 105 -2.83 -11.81 -1.40
CA TYR A 105 -2.40 -11.17 -2.63
C TYR A 105 -3.05 -9.79 -2.75
N ALA A 106 -2.41 -8.90 -3.52
CA ALA A 106 -2.98 -7.62 -3.87
C ALA A 106 -2.62 -7.27 -5.30
N ASN A 107 -3.52 -6.58 -6.00
CA ASN A 107 -3.30 -6.11 -7.37
C ASN A 107 -3.51 -4.59 -7.41
N LEU A 108 -2.62 -3.87 -8.10
CA LEU A 108 -2.82 -2.45 -8.36
C LEU A 108 -3.97 -2.29 -9.34
N VAL A 109 -5.04 -1.66 -8.88
CA VAL A 109 -6.22 -1.33 -9.69
C VAL A 109 -6.02 -0.01 -10.39
N GLN A 110 -5.53 1.00 -9.67
CA GLN A 110 -5.42 2.34 -10.20
C GLN A 110 -4.27 3.11 -9.54
N LEU A 111 -3.52 3.85 -10.34
CA LEU A 111 -2.60 4.91 -9.92
C LEU A 111 -2.99 6.18 -10.66
N THR A 112 -3.01 7.31 -9.97
CA THR A 112 -3.22 8.63 -10.59
C THR A 112 -1.97 9.48 -10.38
N VAL A 113 -1.43 10.00 -11.48
CA VAL A 113 -0.27 10.90 -11.53
C VAL A 113 -0.70 12.11 -12.33
N ASP A 114 -0.70 13.29 -11.72
CA ASP A 114 -1.26 14.52 -12.30
C ASP A 114 -2.73 14.30 -12.76
N GLU A 115 -3.01 14.49 -14.04
CA GLU A 115 -4.32 14.26 -14.66
C GLU A 115 -4.45 12.86 -15.28
N ASP A 116 -3.35 12.09 -15.33
CA ASP A 116 -3.30 10.77 -15.95
C ASP A 116 -3.69 9.66 -14.98
N VAL A 117 -4.50 8.73 -15.46
CA VAL A 117 -4.92 7.54 -14.72
C VAL A 117 -4.33 6.31 -15.38
N TYR A 118 -3.59 5.53 -14.61
CA TYR A 118 -2.98 4.27 -15.01
C TYR A 118 -3.65 3.11 -14.27
N GLY A 119 -3.95 2.02 -14.98
CA GLY A 119 -4.56 0.81 -14.40
C GLY A 119 -5.92 0.49 -15.01
N THR A 120 -6.79 -0.18 -14.26
CA THR A 120 -8.12 -0.63 -14.71
C THR A 120 -9.21 0.12 -13.96
N ARG A 121 -10.08 0.84 -14.67
CA ARG A 121 -11.25 1.51 -14.09
C ARG A 121 -12.51 0.97 -14.77
N GLY A 122 -13.39 0.32 -13.99
CA GLY A 122 -14.66 -0.19 -14.52
C GLY A 122 -14.52 -1.30 -15.59
N GLY A 123 -13.39 -2.02 -15.61
CA GLY A 123 -13.11 -3.06 -16.60
C GLY A 123 -12.37 -2.58 -17.85
N GLU A 124 -12.09 -1.27 -17.96
CA GLU A 124 -11.31 -0.70 -19.06
C GLU A 124 -9.89 -0.34 -18.59
N ILE A 125 -8.91 -0.74 -19.40
CA ILE A 125 -7.50 -0.42 -19.18
C ILE A 125 -7.27 1.03 -19.61
N SER A 126 -6.84 1.86 -18.67
CA SER A 126 -6.38 3.23 -18.91
C SER A 126 -4.85 3.21 -19.06
N GLY A 127 -4.37 3.58 -20.25
CA GLY A 127 -2.95 3.55 -20.64
C GLY A 127 -2.65 2.55 -21.77
N SER A 128 -1.36 2.34 -22.08
CA SER A 128 -0.96 1.31 -23.04
C SER A 128 -0.82 -0.07 -22.37
N LEU A 129 -1.01 -1.15 -23.14
CA LEU A 129 -0.81 -2.53 -22.64
C LEU A 129 0.61 -2.74 -22.10
N ASN A 130 1.61 -2.11 -22.73
CA ASN A 130 3.00 -2.18 -22.27
C ASN A 130 3.18 -1.50 -20.91
N ASP A 131 2.52 -0.35 -20.68
CA ASP A 131 2.54 0.33 -19.38
C ASP A 131 1.90 -0.53 -18.31
N GLN A 132 0.77 -1.18 -18.63
CA GLN A 132 0.09 -2.04 -17.67
C GLN A 132 0.92 -3.27 -17.30
N MET A 133 1.62 -3.87 -18.26
CA MET A 133 2.53 -4.99 -18.00
C MET A 133 3.70 -4.55 -17.12
N ALA A 134 4.35 -3.42 -17.46
CA ALA A 134 5.47 -2.89 -16.69
C ALA A 134 5.05 -2.53 -15.25
N LEU A 135 3.88 -1.90 -15.08
CA LEU A 135 3.32 -1.59 -13.77
C LEU A 135 3.05 -2.84 -12.95
N SER A 136 2.39 -3.84 -13.56
CA SER A 136 2.02 -5.06 -12.85
C SER A 136 3.26 -5.82 -12.38
N ASP A 137 4.28 -5.96 -13.24
CA ASP A 137 5.55 -6.62 -12.89
C ASP A 137 6.31 -5.86 -11.80
N ALA A 138 6.43 -4.53 -11.93
CA ALA A 138 7.11 -3.69 -10.94
C ALA A 138 6.43 -3.77 -9.56
N VAL A 139 5.10 -3.67 -9.54
CA VAL A 139 4.29 -3.76 -8.31
C VAL A 139 4.40 -5.15 -7.68
N GLU A 140 4.21 -6.22 -8.45
CA GLU A 140 4.28 -7.59 -7.94
C GLU A 140 5.66 -7.88 -7.36
N LYS A 141 6.73 -7.45 -8.04
CA LYS A 141 8.10 -7.61 -7.59
C LYS A 141 8.39 -6.83 -6.31
N ALA A 142 7.84 -5.63 -6.16
CA ALA A 142 8.06 -4.78 -4.99
C ALA A 142 7.27 -5.23 -3.74
N MET A 143 6.16 -5.96 -3.93
CA MET A 143 5.33 -6.48 -2.83
C MET A 143 5.85 -7.82 -2.24
N LYS A 144 6.79 -8.49 -2.92
CA LYS A 144 7.43 -9.73 -2.45
C LYS A 144 8.49 -9.43 -1.38
#